data_AF-A0A7H0HB92-F1
#
_entry.id   AF-A0A7H0HB92-F1
#
_cell.length_a   1.000
_cell.length_b   1.000
_cell.length_c   1.000
_cell.angle_alpha   90.00
_cell.angle_beta   90.00
_cell.angle_gamma   90.00
#
_symmetry.space_group_name_H-M   'P 1'
#
loop_
_entity.id
_entity.type
_entity.pdbx_description
1 polymer ?
#
loop_
_entity_poly.entity_id
_entity_poly.type
_entity_poly.pdbx_seq_one_letter_code
_entity_poly.pdbx_strand_id
1 'polypeptide(L)'
;MPARPQRAAIFSNYATEGEDTAAIRAACAASGISLEVIGKGVGQQAASPEKVLAQFDLVFAKARCAMEAMAVGCAVVLLNEGMGLAGLVTPDKVQEWHHWNFGRRLMHEPIRAETIAREIQRYSAEDVQAVSDYVRTHVSLEATVDAMERLAQQVVDAWASAPRPAPSRRFWNSPGTRRTT
;
A
#
# COMPACT_ATOMS: atom_id res chain seq x y z
N MET A 1 -17.76 -4.70 13.07
CA MET A 1 -16.81 -3.69 13.58
C MET A 1 -17.39 -3.07 14.86
N PRO A 2 -16.60 -2.88 15.93
CA PRO A 2 -17.06 -2.18 17.13
C PRO A 2 -17.27 -0.68 16.86
N ALA A 3 -18.01 0.01 17.72
CA ALA A 3 -18.24 1.46 17.57
C ALA A 3 -16.96 2.30 17.83
N ARG A 4 -15.98 1.74 18.55
CA ARG A 4 -14.65 2.30 18.80
C ARG A 4 -13.62 1.17 18.78
N PRO A 5 -12.39 1.42 18.29
CA PRO A 5 -11.35 0.41 18.30
C PRO A 5 -10.95 0.08 19.74
N GLN A 6 -10.72 -1.20 20.03
CA GLN A 6 -10.27 -1.69 21.34
C GLN A 6 -8.90 -2.34 21.26
N ARG A 7 -8.61 -3.01 20.14
CA ARG A 7 -7.34 -3.69 19.88
C ARG A 7 -6.67 -3.11 18.64
N ALA A 8 -5.41 -2.72 18.79
CA ALA A 8 -4.58 -2.24 17.70
C ALA A 8 -3.29 -3.03 17.54
N ALA A 9 -2.76 -3.03 16.31
CA ALA A 9 -1.45 -3.58 16.01
C ALA A 9 -0.60 -2.60 15.20
N ILE A 10 0.70 -2.54 15.47
CA ILE A 10 1.69 -2.09 14.48
C ILE A 10 2.05 -3.32 13.65
N PHE A 11 1.83 -3.27 12.33
CA PHE A 11 2.13 -4.37 11.43
C PHE A 11 3.13 -3.95 10.36
N SER A 12 4.39 -4.36 10.52
CA SER A 12 5.49 -3.99 9.64
C SER A 12 6.58 -5.05 9.65
N ASN A 13 7.18 -5.33 8.49
CA ASN A 13 8.32 -6.22 8.39
C ASN A 13 9.54 -5.74 9.20
N TYR A 14 9.64 -4.45 9.48
CA TYR A 14 10.79 -3.84 10.17
C TYR A 14 10.38 -3.12 11.46
N ALA A 15 9.25 -3.54 12.07
CA ALA A 15 8.79 -2.93 13.32
C ALA A 15 9.89 -2.97 14.39
N THR A 16 10.21 -1.83 14.99
CA THR A 16 11.22 -1.70 16.05
C THR A 16 10.64 -1.04 17.29
N GLU A 17 11.21 -1.33 18.46
CA GLU A 17 10.93 -0.52 19.65
C GLU A 17 11.80 0.75 19.57
N GLY A 18 11.16 1.88 19.30
CA GLY A 18 11.79 3.20 19.12
C GLY A 18 10.84 4.35 19.44
N GLU A 19 11.26 5.59 19.14
CA GLU A 19 10.48 6.80 19.45
C GLU A 19 9.09 6.80 18.81
N ASP A 20 8.99 6.44 17.52
CA ASP A 20 7.72 6.37 16.80
C ASP A 20 6.78 5.33 17.43
N THR A 21 7.29 4.13 17.76
CA THR A 21 6.52 3.09 18.44
C THR A 21 6.07 3.53 19.83
N ALA A 22 6.91 4.25 20.58
CA ALA A 22 6.54 4.82 21.87
C ALA A 22 5.42 5.86 21.73
N ALA A 23 5.47 6.72 20.71
CA ALA A 23 4.42 7.70 20.42
C ALA A 23 3.08 7.04 20.08
N ILE A 24 3.09 5.98 19.24
CA ILE A 24 1.90 5.21 18.90
C ILE A 24 1.34 4.53 20.17
N ARG A 25 2.21 3.91 20.98
CA ARG A 25 1.81 3.25 22.23
C ARG A 25 1.17 4.23 23.21
N ALA A 26 1.74 5.43 23.37
CA ALA A 26 1.19 6.46 24.23
C ALA A 26 -0.21 6.92 23.77
N ALA A 27 -0.41 7.13 22.48
CA ALA A 27 -1.70 7.53 21.92
C ALA A 27 -2.78 6.43 22.08
N CYS A 28 -2.41 5.17 21.83
CA CYS A 28 -3.31 4.04 22.06
C CYS A 28 -3.69 3.91 23.54
N ALA A 29 -2.72 4.00 24.45
CA ALA A 29 -2.97 3.91 25.89
C ALA A 29 -3.90 5.05 26.37
N ALA A 30 -3.68 6.28 25.91
CA ALA A 30 -4.56 7.42 26.21
C ALA A 30 -5.99 7.24 25.67
N SER A 31 -6.15 6.44 24.62
CA SER A 31 -7.44 6.12 24.00
C SER A 31 -8.09 4.84 24.56
N GLY A 32 -7.45 4.16 25.52
CA GLY A 32 -7.93 2.89 26.08
C GLY A 32 -7.80 1.69 25.11
N ILE A 33 -6.89 1.77 24.15
CA ILE A 33 -6.68 0.76 23.10
C ILE A 33 -5.45 -0.07 23.46
N SER A 34 -5.57 -1.40 23.45
CA SER A 34 -4.42 -2.29 23.61
C SER A 34 -3.60 -2.32 22.32
N LEU A 35 -2.27 -2.28 22.43
CA LEU A 35 -1.37 -2.25 21.27
C LEU A 35 -0.41 -3.44 21.27
N GLU A 36 -0.42 -4.19 20.19
CA GLU A 36 0.54 -5.26 19.89
C GLU A 36 1.47 -4.83 18.74
N VAL A 37 2.70 -5.37 18.70
CA VAL A 37 3.65 -5.10 17.62
C VAL A 37 3.94 -6.41 16.90
N ILE A 38 3.68 -6.45 15.60
CA ILE A 38 3.81 -7.64 14.76
C ILE A 38 4.81 -7.31 13.64
N GLY A 39 5.92 -8.05 13.62
CA GLY A 39 7.00 -7.79 12.69
C GLY A 39 8.26 -8.60 12.94
N LYS A 40 9.12 -8.69 11.91
CA LYS A 40 10.40 -9.40 12.01
C LYS A 40 11.33 -8.74 13.04
N GLY A 41 11.30 -7.42 13.17
CA GLY A 41 12.15 -6.68 14.11
C GLY A 41 11.85 -6.96 15.59
N VAL A 42 10.66 -7.50 15.90
CA VAL A 42 10.27 -7.96 17.25
C VAL A 42 10.18 -9.49 17.35
N GLY A 43 10.65 -10.22 16.34
CA GLY A 43 10.63 -11.69 16.32
C GLY A 43 9.24 -12.32 16.12
N GLN A 44 8.20 -11.54 15.85
CA GLN A 44 6.82 -12.00 15.66
C GLN A 44 6.42 -11.93 14.19
N GLN A 45 6.84 -12.91 13.40
CA GLN A 45 6.41 -13.04 12.00
C GLN A 45 5.11 -13.85 11.93
N ALA A 46 4.07 -13.28 11.33
CA ALA A 46 2.82 -14.00 11.06
C ALA A 46 2.94 -14.78 9.74
N ALA A 47 2.85 -16.11 9.81
CA ALA A 47 2.77 -16.97 8.62
C ALA A 47 1.41 -16.88 7.91
N SER A 48 0.36 -16.48 8.65
CA SER A 48 -1.00 -16.23 8.16
C SER A 48 -1.47 -14.87 8.67
N PRO A 49 -0.99 -13.75 8.08
CA PRO A 49 -1.35 -12.40 8.49
C PRO A 49 -2.87 -12.20 8.55
N GLU A 50 -3.63 -12.80 7.64
CA GLU A 50 -5.07 -12.68 7.54
C GLU A 50 -5.81 -13.18 8.80
N LYS A 51 -5.28 -14.22 9.45
CA LYS A 51 -5.86 -14.77 10.70
C LYS A 51 -5.47 -13.96 11.93
N VAL A 52 -4.29 -13.37 11.90
CA VAL A 52 -3.77 -12.55 13.00
C VAL A 52 -4.41 -11.17 12.98
N LEU A 53 -4.40 -10.51 11.81
CA LEU A 53 -4.95 -9.16 11.63
C LEU A 53 -6.44 -9.08 11.90
N ALA A 54 -7.22 -10.12 11.57
CA ALA A 54 -8.66 -10.17 11.83
C ALA A 54 -9.05 -10.06 13.33
N GLN A 55 -8.07 -10.13 14.24
CA GLN A 55 -8.27 -9.98 15.68
C GLN A 55 -8.15 -8.53 16.17
N PHE A 56 -7.76 -7.60 15.29
CA PHE A 56 -7.54 -6.19 15.58
C PHE A 56 -8.57 -5.30 14.88
N ASP A 57 -8.93 -4.21 15.54
CA ASP A 57 -9.86 -3.22 15.02
C ASP A 57 -9.13 -2.13 14.23
N LEU A 58 -7.88 -1.85 14.61
CA LEU A 58 -7.05 -0.77 14.08
C LEU A 58 -5.62 -1.26 13.83
N VAL A 59 -5.05 -0.94 12.67
CA VAL A 59 -3.70 -1.34 12.32
C VAL A 59 -2.89 -0.12 11.85
N PHE A 60 -1.68 0.03 12.38
CA PHE A 60 -0.69 0.98 11.91
C PHE A 60 0.23 0.26 10.93
N ALA A 61 0.16 0.61 9.64
CA ALA A 61 0.88 -0.09 8.59
C ALA A 61 1.12 0.78 7.36
N LYS A 62 1.85 0.24 6.38
CA LYS A 62 2.00 0.82 5.04
C LYS A 62 1.94 -0.25 3.95
N ALA A 63 1.74 0.19 2.72
CA ALA A 63 1.85 -0.61 1.51
C ALA A 63 1.11 -1.96 1.63
N ARG A 64 1.78 -3.09 1.36
CA ARG A 64 1.19 -4.42 1.43
C ARG A 64 0.55 -4.73 2.80
N CYS A 65 1.22 -4.40 3.90
CA CYS A 65 0.69 -4.63 5.25
C CYS A 65 -0.62 -3.86 5.49
N ALA A 66 -0.73 -2.64 4.94
CA ALA A 66 -1.96 -1.86 4.99
C ALA A 66 -3.07 -2.51 4.15
N MET A 67 -2.75 -2.97 2.94
CA MET A 67 -3.70 -3.65 2.05
C MET A 67 -4.25 -4.94 2.70
N GLU A 68 -3.37 -5.77 3.29
CA GLU A 68 -3.74 -6.99 4.00
C GLU A 68 -4.68 -6.70 5.19
N ALA A 69 -4.36 -5.67 5.99
CA ALA A 69 -5.20 -5.28 7.13
C ALA A 69 -6.58 -4.76 6.69
N MET A 70 -6.64 -3.91 5.67
CA MET A 70 -7.93 -3.43 5.14
C MET A 70 -8.75 -4.56 4.52
N ALA A 71 -8.11 -5.52 3.84
CA ALA A 71 -8.80 -6.65 3.22
C ALA A 71 -9.52 -7.56 4.22
N VAL A 72 -9.01 -7.66 5.47
CA VAL A 72 -9.65 -8.43 6.54
C VAL A 72 -10.60 -7.62 7.42
N GLY A 73 -10.76 -6.32 7.16
CA GLY A 73 -11.71 -5.48 7.87
C GLY A 73 -11.08 -4.46 8.82
N CYS A 74 -9.78 -4.41 9.02
CA CYS A 74 -9.20 -3.48 9.99
C CYS A 74 -9.28 -2.04 9.49
N ALA A 75 -9.53 -1.10 10.41
CA ALA A 75 -9.16 0.30 10.17
C ALA A 75 -7.65 0.41 10.00
N VAL A 76 -7.18 1.29 9.12
CA VAL A 76 -5.74 1.51 8.93
C VAL A 76 -5.38 2.97 9.10
N VAL A 77 -4.47 3.24 10.03
CA VAL A 77 -3.72 4.50 10.06
C VAL A 77 -2.41 4.27 9.31
N LEU A 78 -2.29 4.94 8.17
CA LEU A 78 -1.19 4.75 7.24
C LEU A 78 0.04 5.51 7.73
N LEU A 79 1.09 4.78 8.12
CA LEU A 79 2.35 5.34 8.60
C LEU A 79 3.52 4.39 8.37
N ASN A 80 4.74 4.90 8.52
CA ASN A 80 5.94 4.09 8.59
C ASN A 80 7.00 4.74 9.48
N GLU A 81 7.52 3.96 10.42
CA GLU A 81 8.61 4.36 11.31
C GLU A 81 9.77 4.99 10.52
N GLY A 82 10.31 6.10 11.03
CA GLY A 82 11.39 6.88 10.43
C GLY A 82 11.04 7.60 9.13
N MET A 83 9.78 7.52 8.65
CA MET A 83 9.35 8.16 7.40
C MET A 83 8.19 9.14 7.63
N GLY A 84 7.22 8.78 8.47
CA GLY A 84 6.11 9.66 8.83
C GLY A 84 4.73 9.00 8.75
N LEU A 85 3.72 9.84 8.94
CA LEU A 85 2.30 9.58 8.99
C LEU A 85 1.62 10.19 7.75
N ALA A 86 0.71 9.44 7.16
CA ALA A 86 -0.23 9.92 6.13
C ALA A 86 -1.64 10.15 6.71
N GLY A 87 -2.05 9.32 7.67
CA GLY A 87 -3.32 9.44 8.40
C GLY A 87 -4.22 8.22 8.25
N LEU A 88 -5.42 8.30 8.83
CA LEU A 88 -6.45 7.27 8.68
C LEU A 88 -6.87 7.14 7.21
N VAL A 89 -6.90 5.90 6.70
CA VAL A 89 -7.46 5.59 5.39
C VAL A 89 -8.98 5.68 5.47
N THR A 90 -9.56 6.52 4.64
CA THR A 90 -11.00 6.81 4.60
C THR A 90 -11.55 6.64 3.17
N PRO A 91 -12.88 6.48 3.00
CA PRO A 91 -13.48 6.27 1.67
C PRO A 91 -13.15 7.36 0.65
N ASP A 92 -13.02 8.61 1.09
CA ASP A 92 -12.64 9.74 0.23
C ASP A 92 -11.17 9.69 -0.24
N LYS A 93 -10.31 8.93 0.44
CA LYS A 93 -8.86 8.87 0.14
C LYS A 93 -8.40 7.55 -0.46
N VAL A 94 -9.12 6.44 -0.20
CA VAL A 94 -8.65 5.09 -0.52
C VAL A 94 -8.29 4.91 -1.99
N GLN A 95 -9.05 5.52 -2.90
CA GLN A 95 -8.80 5.43 -4.33
C GLN A 95 -7.51 6.14 -4.75
N GLU A 96 -7.30 7.38 -4.29
CA GLU A 96 -6.09 8.15 -4.58
C GLU A 96 -4.86 7.47 -3.95
N TRP A 97 -4.99 7.00 -2.71
CA TRP A 97 -3.89 6.38 -1.99
C TRP A 97 -3.52 5.01 -2.56
N HIS A 98 -4.48 4.28 -3.11
CA HIS A 98 -4.24 3.06 -3.86
C HIS A 98 -3.36 3.33 -5.09
N HIS A 99 -3.56 4.44 -5.81
CA HIS A 99 -2.69 4.81 -6.94
C HIS A 99 -1.21 4.96 -6.52
N TRP A 100 -0.96 5.35 -5.27
CA TRP A 100 0.36 5.44 -4.68
C TRP A 100 0.77 4.21 -3.87
N ASN A 101 0.09 3.08 -4.08
CA ASN A 101 0.30 1.80 -3.40
C ASN A 101 0.32 1.90 -1.87
N PHE A 102 -0.40 2.88 -1.29
CA PHE A 102 -0.36 3.18 0.15
C PHE A 102 1.09 3.37 0.66
N GLY A 103 1.95 3.93 -0.21
CA GLY A 103 3.38 3.96 -0.05
C GLY A 103 3.92 5.24 0.60
N ARG A 104 5.26 5.32 0.66
CA ARG A 104 5.99 6.41 1.32
C ARG A 104 5.59 7.81 0.86
N ARG A 105 5.17 7.96 -0.39
CA ARG A 105 4.84 9.27 -0.97
C ARG A 105 3.70 9.98 -0.24
N LEU A 106 2.88 9.26 0.53
CA LEU A 106 1.77 9.81 1.29
C LEU A 106 2.17 10.30 2.69
N MET A 107 3.36 9.93 3.17
CA MET A 107 3.81 10.18 4.54
C MET A 107 4.47 11.56 4.62
N HIS A 108 3.72 12.55 5.09
CA HIS A 108 4.15 13.95 5.12
C HIS A 108 4.18 14.53 6.53
N GLU A 109 3.50 13.90 7.48
CA GLU A 109 3.39 14.39 8.85
C GLU A 109 4.31 13.59 9.80
N PRO A 110 4.90 14.21 10.81
CA PRO A 110 5.64 13.48 11.84
C PRO A 110 4.72 12.58 12.69
N ILE A 111 5.26 11.43 13.10
CA ILE A 111 4.60 10.51 14.03
C ILE A 111 4.78 11.08 15.45
N ARG A 112 3.68 11.53 16.06
CA ARG A 112 3.62 12.02 17.44
C ARG A 112 2.36 11.51 18.11
N ALA A 113 2.34 11.46 19.43
CA ALA A 113 1.18 10.98 20.17
C ALA A 113 -0.10 11.77 19.80
N GLU A 114 0.04 13.08 19.60
CA GLU A 114 -1.08 13.97 19.25
C GLU A 114 -1.58 13.73 17.82
N THR A 115 -0.68 13.52 16.86
CA THR A 115 -1.05 13.27 15.46
C THR A 115 -1.72 11.90 15.33
N ILE A 116 -1.22 10.89 16.04
CA ILE A 116 -1.83 9.56 16.10
C ILE A 116 -3.21 9.61 16.78
N ALA A 117 -3.34 10.29 17.93
CA ALA A 117 -4.60 10.41 18.64
C ALA A 117 -5.69 11.07 17.79
N ARG A 118 -5.32 12.11 17.02
CA ARG A 118 -6.23 12.76 16.07
C ARG A 118 -6.74 11.78 15.01
N GLU A 119 -5.89 10.92 14.46
CA GLU A 119 -6.31 9.93 13.47
C GLU A 119 -7.18 8.82 14.09
N ILE A 120 -6.89 8.38 15.32
CA ILE A 120 -7.73 7.42 16.06
C ILE A 120 -9.14 7.98 16.26
N GLN A 121 -9.27 9.28 16.59
CA GLN A 121 -10.57 9.93 16.82
C GLN A 121 -11.45 10.00 15.57
N ARG A 122 -10.86 9.89 14.37
CA ARG A 122 -11.57 9.89 13.09
C ARG A 122 -12.16 8.53 12.73
N TYR A 123 -11.95 7.50 13.55
CA TYR A 123 -12.47 6.16 13.31
C TYR A 123 -14.00 6.16 13.13
N SER A 124 -14.46 5.51 12.06
CA SER A 124 -15.85 5.21 11.80
C SER A 124 -15.98 3.76 11.31
N ALA A 125 -16.80 2.96 11.97
CA ALA A 125 -17.03 1.56 11.59
C ALA A 125 -17.62 1.43 10.17
N GLU A 126 -18.42 2.41 9.75
CA GLU A 126 -18.99 2.48 8.40
C GLU A 126 -17.92 2.75 7.35
N ASP A 127 -17.05 3.73 7.60
CA ASP A 127 -15.94 4.07 6.71
C ASP A 127 -14.96 2.90 6.55
N VAL A 128 -14.69 2.18 7.64
CA VAL A 128 -13.84 0.99 7.63
C VAL A 128 -14.43 -0.08 6.73
N GLN A 129 -15.74 -0.34 6.84
CA GLN A 129 -16.41 -1.31 5.97
C GLN A 129 -16.32 -0.90 4.48
N ALA A 130 -16.58 0.37 4.18
CA ALA A 130 -16.48 0.89 2.81
C ALA A 130 -15.05 0.79 2.23
N VAL A 131 -14.02 1.08 3.04
CA VAL A 131 -12.61 0.92 2.65
C VAL A 131 -12.28 -0.55 2.41
N SER A 132 -12.72 -1.46 3.29
CA SER A 132 -12.50 -2.90 3.13
C SER A 132 -13.15 -3.45 1.87
N ASP A 133 -14.36 -3.02 1.56
CA ASP A 133 -15.07 -3.45 0.35
C ASP A 133 -14.41 -2.92 -0.92
N TYR A 134 -13.91 -1.68 -0.89
CA TYR A 134 -13.07 -1.14 -1.95
C TYR A 134 -11.81 -2.00 -2.16
N VAL A 135 -11.08 -2.32 -1.09
CA VAL A 135 -9.84 -3.10 -1.15
C VAL A 135 -10.09 -4.50 -1.70
N ARG A 136 -11.13 -5.19 -1.22
CA ARG A 136 -11.51 -6.51 -1.74
C ARG A 136 -11.88 -6.50 -3.22
N THR A 137 -12.45 -5.40 -3.70
CA THR A 137 -12.90 -5.27 -5.10
C THR A 137 -11.78 -4.85 -6.04
N HIS A 138 -10.89 -3.95 -5.61
CA HIS A 138 -9.97 -3.24 -6.51
C HIS A 138 -8.48 -3.55 -6.28
N VAL A 139 -8.13 -4.17 -5.16
CA VAL A 139 -6.74 -4.42 -4.72
C VAL A 139 -6.47 -5.93 -4.59
N SER A 140 -7.38 -6.76 -5.11
CA SER A 140 -7.21 -8.21 -5.15
C SER A 140 -6.21 -8.64 -6.22
N LEU A 141 -5.75 -9.88 -6.12
CA LEU A 141 -4.90 -10.48 -7.14
C LEU A 141 -5.62 -10.53 -8.48
N GLU A 142 -6.89 -10.93 -8.48
CA GLU A 142 -7.74 -11.01 -9.66
C GLU A 142 -7.85 -9.63 -10.34
N ALA A 143 -8.19 -8.58 -9.58
CA ALA A 143 -8.30 -7.23 -10.13
C ALA A 143 -6.97 -6.72 -10.72
N THR A 144 -5.85 -7.08 -10.08
CA THR A 144 -4.51 -6.72 -10.53
C THR A 144 -4.15 -7.45 -11.83
N VAL A 145 -4.42 -8.76 -11.90
CA VAL A 145 -4.17 -9.59 -13.10
C VAL A 145 -5.03 -9.09 -14.25
N ASP A 146 -6.32 -8.86 -14.04
CA ASP A 146 -7.22 -8.32 -15.06
C ASP A 146 -6.73 -6.97 -15.61
N ALA A 147 -6.17 -6.10 -14.74
CA ALA A 147 -5.61 -4.82 -15.17
C ALA A 147 -4.33 -5.00 -16.00
N MET A 148 -3.47 -5.94 -15.63
CA MET A 148 -2.26 -6.26 -16.39
C MET A 148 -2.60 -6.87 -17.75
N GLU A 149 -3.58 -7.78 -17.81
CA GLU A 149 -4.07 -8.38 -19.06
C GLU A 149 -4.64 -7.32 -20.00
N ARG A 150 -5.49 -6.43 -19.48
CA ARG A 150 -6.02 -5.30 -20.28
C ARG A 150 -4.91 -4.42 -20.83
N LEU A 151 -3.93 -4.05 -20.02
CA LEU A 151 -2.79 -3.24 -20.47
C LEU A 151 -1.96 -3.98 -21.54
N ALA A 152 -1.71 -5.27 -21.33
CA ALA A 152 -0.99 -6.08 -22.31
C ALA A 152 -1.74 -6.15 -23.65
N GLN A 153 -3.05 -6.35 -23.62
CA GLN A 153 -3.89 -6.37 -24.81
C GLN A 153 -3.86 -5.01 -25.55
N GLN A 154 -3.93 -3.90 -24.81
CA GLN A 154 -3.81 -2.55 -25.39
C GLN A 154 -2.49 -2.36 -26.13
N VAL A 155 -1.38 -2.85 -25.58
CA VAL A 155 -0.05 -2.78 -26.22
C VAL A 155 -0.02 -3.63 -27.49
N VAL A 156 -0.58 -4.85 -27.46
CA VAL A 156 -0.67 -5.74 -28.63
C VAL A 156 -1.51 -5.10 -29.74
N ASP A 157 -2.68 -4.55 -29.40
CA ASP A 157 -3.60 -3.94 -30.36
C ASP A 157 -3.00 -2.65 -30.96
N ALA A 158 -2.36 -1.82 -30.14
CA ALA A 158 -1.64 -0.63 -30.59
C ALA A 158 -0.50 -1.00 -31.55
N TRP A 159 0.22 -2.10 -31.28
CA TRP A 159 1.29 -2.56 -32.16
C TRP A 159 0.75 -3.14 -33.47
N ALA A 160 -0.34 -3.92 -33.41
CA ALA A 160 -0.99 -4.49 -34.59
C ALA A 160 -1.58 -3.43 -35.53
N SER A 161 -2.06 -2.32 -34.98
CA SER A 161 -2.59 -1.17 -35.72
C SER A 161 -1.53 -0.14 -36.12
N ALA A 162 -0.30 -0.24 -35.61
CA ALA A 162 0.76 0.67 -35.96
C ALA A 162 1.16 0.54 -37.45
N PRO A 163 1.34 1.65 -38.18
CA PRO A 163 1.83 1.59 -39.55
C PRO A 163 3.19 0.90 -39.58
N ARG A 164 3.36 -0.09 -40.46
CA ARG A 164 4.68 -0.68 -40.67
C ARG A 164 5.66 0.42 -41.09
N PRO A 165 6.82 0.55 -40.44
CA PRO A 165 7.83 1.51 -40.88
C PRO A 165 8.19 1.18 -42.33
N ALA A 166 8.24 2.22 -43.17
CA ALA A 166 8.63 2.07 -44.56
C ALA A 166 10.00 1.37 -44.63
N PRO A 167 10.21 0.42 -45.55
CA PRO A 167 11.49 -0.26 -45.67
C PRO A 167 12.58 0.81 -45.83
N SER A 168 13.52 0.85 -44.87
CA SER A 168 14.65 1.74 -44.98
C SER A 168 15.41 1.35 -46.24
N ARG A 169 15.55 2.29 -47.18
CA ARG A 169 16.45 2.13 -48.33
C ARG A 169 17.86 1.98 -47.77
N ARG A 170 18.30 0.76 -47.49
CA ARG A 170 19.70 0.45 -47.27
C ARG A 170 20.40 0.78 -48.59
N PHE A 171 21.15 1.87 -48.60
CA PHE A 171 22.16 2.14 -49.61
C PHE A 171 23.28 1.10 -49.45
N TRP A 172 23.05 -0.11 -49.95
CA TRP A 172 24.09 -1.06 -50.30
C TRP A 172 24.21 -1.03 -51.82
N ASN A 173 24.98 -0.06 -52.31
CA ASN A 173 25.59 -0.10 -53.64
C ASN A 173 26.70 0.96 -53.68
N SER A 174 27.93 0.54 -53.39
CA SER A 174 29.11 1.12 -54.02
C SER A 174 29.88 -0.04 -54.66
N PRO A 175 29.97 -0.10 -56.00
CA PRO A 175 30.73 -1.13 -56.69
C PRO A 175 32.23 -0.95 -56.40
N GLY A 176 32.92 -2.07 -56.21
CA GLY A 176 34.30 -2.10 -55.79
C GLY A 176 35.25 -1.37 -56.75
N THR A 177 36.12 -0.54 -56.19
CA THR A 177 37.39 -0.17 -56.82
C THR A 177 38.48 -1.05 -56.26
N ARG A 178 38.81 -2.13 -56.99
CA ARG A 178 40.15 -2.72 -56.96
C ARG A 178 41.13 -1.65 -57.43
N ARG A 179 42.11 -1.28 -56.61
CA ARG A 179 43.35 -0.67 -57.09
C ARG A 179 44.51 -1.61 -56.77
N THR A 180 44.97 -2.27 -57.82
CA THR A 180 46.34 -2.75 -58.00
C THR A 180 47.31 -1.57 -57.94
N THR A 181 48.30 -1.66 -57.07
CA THR A 181 49.76 -1.62 -57.36
C THR A 181 50.49 -1.69 -56.03
#